data_AF-W6CA09-F1
#
_entry.id   AF-W6CA09-F1
#
_cell.length_a   1.000
_cell.length_b   1.000
_cell.length_c   1.000
_cell.angle_alpha   90.00
_cell.angle_beta   90.00
_cell.angle_gamma   90.00
#
_symmetry.space_group_name_H-M   'P 1'
#
loop_
_entity.id
_entity.type
_entity.pdbx_description
1 polymer ?
#
loop_
_entity_poly.entity_id
_entity_poly.type
_entity_poly.pdbx_seq_one_letter_code
_entity_poly.pdbx_strand_id
1 'polypeptide(L)'
;EDQLKVNIFEPELLKTAKKNGFSDRQIAKLWNVSPEEVRRRRQENQIIPDYKMVDTCAAEFESSTPYFYSTYEWENESKRSSKEKIIVLGSGPIRIGQGVEFDYATVHCVKALQALGKEAIVINSNPETVSTDFSISDKLYFEPLTFEDVMNIIDLEQPEGVIVQFGGQTAINLAEPLSKAGVKILGTQVED
;
A
#
# COMPACT_ATOMS: atom_id res chain seq x y z
N GLU A 1 2.44 -20.48 13.23
CA GLU A 1 3.27 -19.73 14.20
C GLU A 1 4.40 -20.60 14.78
N ASP A 2 4.12 -21.76 15.37
CA ASP A 2 5.16 -22.58 16.02
C ASP A 2 6.27 -23.02 15.07
N GLN A 3 5.94 -23.37 13.82
CA GLN A 3 6.94 -23.64 12.79
C GLN A 3 7.85 -22.43 12.50
N LEU A 4 7.31 -21.21 12.50
CA LEU A 4 8.10 -19.99 12.25
C LEU A 4 9.09 -19.74 13.39
N LYS A 5 8.74 -20.05 14.64
CA LYS A 5 9.65 -19.86 15.79
C LYS A 5 10.90 -20.72 15.68
N VAL A 6 10.81 -21.89 15.05
CA VAL A 6 11.91 -22.85 14.94
C VAL A 6 12.68 -22.70 13.63
N ASN A 7 11.99 -22.49 12.51
CA ASN A 7 12.59 -22.44 11.18
C ASN A 7 12.79 -20.98 10.73
N ILE A 8 13.80 -20.35 11.30
CA ILE A 8 14.14 -18.95 11.01
C ILE A 8 14.79 -18.85 9.63
N PHE A 9 14.36 -17.85 8.84
CA PHE A 9 14.86 -17.58 7.49
C PHE A 9 14.64 -18.69 6.45
N GLU A 10 13.76 -19.65 6.72
CA GLU A 10 13.38 -20.66 5.73
C GLU A 10 12.47 -20.03 4.65
N PRO A 11 12.86 -19.98 3.36
CA PRO A 11 12.12 -19.25 2.34
C PRO A 11 10.72 -19.81 2.06
N GLU A 12 10.54 -21.13 2.00
CA GLU A 12 9.25 -21.75 1.71
C GLU A 12 8.24 -21.52 2.84
N LEU A 13 8.70 -21.63 4.09
CA LEU A 13 7.87 -21.29 5.23
C LEU A 13 7.56 -19.80 5.29
N LEU A 14 8.51 -18.92 4.97
CA LEU A 14 8.27 -17.48 4.86
C LEU A 14 7.20 -17.19 3.82
N LYS A 15 7.30 -17.77 2.61
CA LYS A 15 6.29 -17.64 1.55
C LYS A 15 4.92 -18.12 2.01
N THR A 16 4.86 -19.28 2.67
CA THR A 16 3.64 -19.84 3.23
C THR A 16 3.04 -18.93 4.31
N ALA A 17 3.87 -18.33 5.16
CA ALA A 17 3.42 -17.38 6.18
C ALA A 17 2.82 -16.11 5.55
N LYS A 18 3.44 -15.59 4.49
CA LYS A 18 2.91 -14.42 3.76
C LYS A 18 1.59 -14.72 3.05
N LYS A 19 1.46 -15.89 2.42
CA LYS A 19 0.18 -16.38 1.87
C LYS A 19 -0.93 -16.47 2.92
N ASN A 20 -0.58 -16.79 4.16
CA ASN A 20 -1.51 -16.84 5.28
C ASN A 20 -1.70 -15.49 6.00
N GLY A 21 -1.20 -14.38 5.45
CA GLY A 21 -1.44 -13.03 5.98
C GLY A 21 -0.57 -12.62 7.17
N PHE A 22 0.54 -13.32 7.46
CA PHE A 22 1.47 -12.88 8.49
C PHE A 22 2.24 -11.62 8.03
N SER A 23 2.15 -10.54 8.80
CA SER A 23 2.94 -9.32 8.57
C SER A 23 4.43 -9.55 8.85
N ASP A 24 5.28 -8.76 8.20
CA ASP A 24 6.73 -8.74 8.43
C ASP A 24 7.02 -8.41 9.90
N ARG A 25 6.22 -7.55 10.54
CA ARG A 25 6.32 -7.25 11.98
C ARG A 25 6.01 -8.44 12.88
N GLN A 26 5.00 -9.25 12.56
CA GLN A 26 4.68 -10.45 13.33
C GLN A 26 5.79 -11.49 13.20
N ILE A 27 6.27 -11.72 11.98
CA ILE A 27 7.37 -12.66 11.71
C ILE A 27 8.65 -12.19 12.42
N ALA A 28 8.96 -10.90 12.35
CA ALA A 28 10.12 -10.30 13.01
C ALA A 28 10.11 -10.55 14.53
N LYS A 29 8.93 -10.43 15.17
CA LYS A 29 8.77 -10.75 16.58
C LYS A 29 9.03 -12.22 16.89
N LEU A 30 8.60 -13.13 16.03
CA LEU A 30 8.81 -14.58 16.20
C LEU A 30 10.28 -14.99 16.01
N TRP A 31 10.99 -14.30 15.12
CA TRP A 31 12.39 -14.56 14.79
C TRP A 31 13.38 -13.74 15.62
N ASN A 32 12.88 -12.81 16.44
CA ASN A 32 13.69 -11.86 17.21
C ASN A 32 14.66 -11.03 16.32
N VAL A 33 14.15 -10.52 15.21
CA VAL A 33 14.86 -9.65 14.26
C VAL A 33 14.04 -8.38 14.01
N SER A 34 14.56 -7.46 13.20
CA SER A 34 13.80 -6.26 12.80
C SER A 34 12.84 -6.56 11.64
N PRO A 35 11.71 -5.84 11.49
CA PRO A 35 10.83 -5.97 10.33
C PRO A 35 11.54 -5.73 8.99
N GLU A 36 12.53 -4.84 8.97
CA GLU A 36 13.35 -4.53 7.80
C GLU A 36 14.19 -5.74 7.36
N GLU A 37 14.72 -6.52 8.32
CA GLU A 37 15.41 -7.76 8.02
C GLU A 37 14.47 -8.81 7.40
N VAL A 38 13.23 -8.94 7.90
CA VAL A 38 12.23 -9.83 7.29
C VAL A 38 11.89 -9.39 5.87
N ARG A 39 11.67 -8.08 5.65
CA ARG A 39 11.41 -7.51 4.32
C ARG A 39 12.58 -7.79 3.37
N ARG A 40 13.82 -7.57 3.80
CA ARG A 40 15.03 -7.85 3.01
C ARG A 40 15.08 -9.32 2.60
N ARG A 41 14.87 -10.24 3.55
CA ARG A 41 14.84 -11.68 3.27
C ARG A 41 13.74 -12.06 2.30
N ARG A 42 12.55 -11.46 2.41
CA ARG A 42 11.48 -11.65 1.43
C ARG A 42 11.92 -11.23 0.03
N GLN A 43 12.45 -10.01 -0.11
CA GLN A 43 12.88 -9.47 -1.40
C GLN A 43 14.01 -10.32 -2.03
N GLU A 44 15.00 -10.75 -1.25
CA GLU A 44 16.09 -11.63 -1.70
C GLU A 44 15.60 -12.97 -2.24
N ASN A 45 14.50 -13.49 -1.70
CA ASN A 45 13.88 -14.75 -2.12
C ASN A 45 12.72 -14.56 -3.10
N GLN A 46 12.54 -13.34 -3.66
CA GLN A 46 11.44 -13.01 -4.56
C GLN A 46 10.04 -13.27 -3.97
N ILE A 47 9.90 -13.19 -2.65
CA ILE A 47 8.63 -13.31 -1.94
C ILE A 47 8.01 -11.91 -1.85
N ILE A 48 7.56 -11.38 -2.97
CA ILE A 48 6.90 -10.07 -3.08
C ILE A 48 5.40 -10.26 -3.31
N PRO A 49 4.53 -9.31 -2.91
CA PRO A 49 3.12 -9.42 -3.19
C PRO A 49 2.84 -9.17 -4.68
N ASP A 50 1.85 -9.89 -5.19
CA ASP A 50 1.13 -9.58 -6.40
C ASP A 50 -0.11 -8.74 -6.08
N TYR A 51 -0.65 -8.04 -7.06
CA TYR A 51 -1.89 -7.28 -6.91
C TYR A 51 -2.93 -7.81 -7.89
N LYS A 52 -4.08 -8.20 -7.36
CA LYS A 52 -5.21 -8.72 -8.13
C LYS A 52 -6.28 -7.65 -8.28
N MET A 53 -6.86 -7.58 -9.46
CA MET A 53 -7.96 -6.68 -9.76
C MET A 53 -9.25 -7.28 -9.19
N VAL A 54 -10.06 -6.43 -8.57
CA VAL A 54 -11.43 -6.79 -8.22
C VAL A 54 -12.27 -6.66 -9.48
N ASP A 55 -12.63 -7.80 -10.05
CA ASP A 55 -13.66 -7.90 -11.07
C ASP A 55 -14.94 -8.45 -10.43
N THR A 56 -16.10 -8.05 -10.95
CA THR A 56 -17.41 -8.51 -10.45
C THR A 56 -17.79 -9.89 -10.99
N CYS A 57 -16.89 -10.53 -11.75
CA CYS A 57 -17.19 -11.70 -12.57
C CYS A 57 -16.13 -12.83 -12.50
N ALA A 58 -15.21 -12.79 -11.55
CA ALA A 58 -14.14 -13.78 -11.36
C ALA A 58 -13.36 -14.07 -12.65
N ALA A 59 -12.93 -13.01 -13.33
CA ALA A 59 -12.20 -13.01 -14.61
C ALA A 59 -12.97 -13.60 -15.83
N GLU A 60 -14.30 -13.72 -15.76
CA GLU A 60 -15.12 -14.13 -16.92
C GLU A 60 -15.08 -13.08 -18.06
N PHE A 61 -14.95 -11.80 -17.71
CA PHE A 61 -14.85 -10.67 -18.64
C PHE A 61 -13.66 -9.78 -18.30
N GLU A 62 -13.06 -9.15 -19.31
CA GLU A 62 -12.02 -8.14 -19.10
C GLU A 62 -12.62 -6.94 -18.33
N SER A 63 -12.29 -6.85 -17.03
CA SER A 63 -12.55 -5.68 -16.21
C SER A 63 -11.47 -4.63 -16.46
N SER A 64 -11.88 -3.37 -16.60
CA SER A 64 -10.97 -2.22 -16.69
C SER A 64 -10.99 -1.39 -15.40
N THR A 65 -11.61 -1.90 -14.35
CA THR A 65 -11.74 -1.22 -13.07
C THR A 65 -10.41 -1.23 -12.34
N PRO A 66 -9.76 -0.09 -12.08
CA PRO A 66 -8.42 -0.07 -11.53
C PRO A 66 -8.43 -0.22 -10.00
N TYR A 67 -9.09 -1.27 -9.51
CA TYR A 67 -9.34 -1.57 -8.11
C TYR A 67 -8.58 -2.83 -7.71
N PHE A 68 -7.58 -2.69 -6.83
CA PHE A 68 -6.60 -3.74 -6.55
C PHE A 68 -6.50 -4.08 -5.07
N TYR A 69 -6.16 -5.33 -4.78
CA TYR A 69 -5.76 -5.81 -3.45
C TYR A 69 -4.55 -6.74 -3.58
N SER A 70 -3.75 -6.84 -2.53
CA SER A 70 -2.53 -7.62 -2.49
C SER A 70 -2.78 -9.09 -2.16
N THR A 71 -1.94 -9.95 -2.71
CA THR A 71 -1.86 -11.37 -2.39
C THR A 71 -0.46 -11.88 -2.66
N TYR A 72 -0.11 -13.07 -2.18
CA TYR A 72 1.21 -13.67 -2.43
C TYR A 72 1.10 -14.85 -3.39
N GLU A 73 0.39 -14.67 -4.51
CA GLU A 73 0.12 -15.73 -5.49
C GLU A 73 1.13 -15.73 -6.64
N TRP A 74 0.69 -15.74 -7.90
CA TRP A 74 1.54 -16.04 -9.06
C TRP A 74 1.47 -15.01 -10.20
N GLU A 75 0.52 -14.07 -10.17
CA GLU A 75 0.37 -13.08 -11.24
C GLU A 75 -0.08 -11.73 -10.69
N ASN A 76 0.68 -10.69 -11.04
CA ASN A 76 0.36 -9.30 -10.75
C ASN A 76 -0.40 -8.65 -11.91
N GLU A 77 -1.63 -8.24 -11.64
CA GLU A 77 -2.53 -7.57 -12.59
C GLU A 77 -2.41 -6.04 -12.53
N SER A 78 -1.85 -5.48 -11.46
CA SER A 78 -1.52 -4.05 -11.45
C SER A 78 -0.19 -3.79 -12.14
N LYS A 79 -0.28 -3.31 -13.38
CA LYS A 79 0.89 -3.00 -14.21
C LYS A 79 1.29 -1.53 -14.05
N ARG A 80 2.55 -1.29 -13.72
CA ARG A 80 3.12 0.06 -13.64
C ARG A 80 2.98 0.77 -15.00
N SER A 81 2.34 1.93 -15.01
CA SER A 81 2.29 2.83 -16.18
C SER A 81 3.58 3.67 -16.32
N SER A 82 3.83 4.23 -17.50
CA SER A 82 4.93 5.18 -17.77
C SER A 82 4.62 6.64 -17.41
N LYS A 83 3.39 6.96 -17.00
CA LYS A 83 3.00 8.32 -16.62
C LYS A 83 3.65 8.71 -15.29
N GLU A 84 3.91 10.01 -15.15
CA GLU A 84 4.28 10.58 -13.85
C GLU A 84 3.12 10.42 -12.89
N LYS A 85 3.39 9.81 -11.74
CA LYS A 85 2.36 9.37 -10.80
C LYS A 85 2.69 9.76 -9.38
N ILE A 86 1.64 10.07 -8.63
CA ILE A 86 1.73 10.46 -7.22
C ILE A 86 0.80 9.55 -6.42
N ILE A 87 1.32 8.99 -5.34
CA ILE A 87 0.51 8.23 -4.39
C ILE A 87 -0.10 9.20 -3.37
N VAL A 88 -1.38 9.05 -3.09
CA VAL A 88 -2.11 9.76 -2.04
C VAL A 88 -2.57 8.73 -1.01
N LEU A 89 -2.08 8.85 0.22
CA LEU A 89 -2.53 7.99 1.32
C LEU A 89 -3.86 8.53 1.87
N GLY A 90 -4.87 7.66 1.88
CA GLY A 90 -6.16 7.94 2.49
C GLY A 90 -6.12 7.93 4.02
N SER A 91 -7.29 8.01 4.64
CA SER A 91 -7.40 8.12 6.10
C SER A 91 -7.45 6.79 6.85
N GLY A 92 -7.75 5.69 6.18
CA GLY A 92 -8.09 4.44 6.85
C GLY A 92 -9.44 4.57 7.59
N PRO A 93 -9.74 3.68 8.55
CA PRO A 93 -11.06 3.62 9.17
C PRO A 93 -11.39 4.91 9.95
N ILE A 94 -12.67 5.31 9.90
CA ILE A 94 -13.18 6.48 10.64
C ILE A 94 -13.07 6.24 12.15
N ARG A 95 -12.59 7.26 12.88
CA ARG A 95 -12.48 7.28 14.34
C ARG A 95 -12.79 8.68 14.88
N ILE A 96 -13.04 8.79 16.18
CA ILE A 96 -13.19 10.11 16.83
C ILE A 96 -11.92 10.94 16.58
N GLY A 97 -12.07 12.12 15.96
CA GLY A 97 -10.96 13.00 15.57
C GLY A 97 -10.34 12.70 14.19
N GLN A 98 -10.82 11.67 13.48
CA GLN A 98 -10.43 11.35 12.11
C GLN A 98 -11.67 10.93 11.30
N GLY A 99 -12.40 11.92 10.79
CA GLY A 99 -13.67 11.72 10.09
C GLY A 99 -13.60 11.85 8.56
N VAL A 100 -14.77 12.11 7.97
CA VAL A 100 -14.99 12.23 6.52
C VAL A 100 -14.29 13.45 5.91
N GLU A 101 -13.90 14.43 6.71
CA GLU A 101 -13.15 15.60 6.28
C GLU A 101 -11.82 15.24 5.60
N PHE A 102 -11.16 14.16 6.04
CA PHE A 102 -9.93 13.66 5.43
C PHE A 102 -10.20 12.92 4.12
N ASP A 103 -11.35 12.26 4.01
CA ASP A 103 -11.80 11.65 2.75
C ASP A 103 -12.07 12.74 1.69
N TYR A 104 -12.77 13.80 2.08
CA TYR A 104 -12.99 14.97 1.22
C TYR A 104 -11.67 15.58 0.71
N ALA A 105 -10.70 15.80 1.61
CA ALA A 105 -9.40 16.33 1.24
C ALA A 105 -8.64 15.39 0.27
N THR A 106 -8.71 14.08 0.50
CA THR A 106 -8.10 13.05 -0.37
C THR A 106 -8.72 13.09 -1.77
N VAL A 107 -10.04 13.11 -1.89
CA VAL A 107 -10.75 13.20 -3.18
C VAL A 107 -10.36 14.46 -3.95
N HIS A 108 -10.28 15.61 -3.27
CA HIS A 108 -9.89 16.87 -3.91
C HIS A 108 -8.42 16.89 -4.35
N CYS A 109 -7.52 16.29 -3.57
CA CYS A 109 -6.13 16.09 -3.95
C CYS A 109 -6.01 15.28 -5.25
N VAL A 110 -6.70 14.13 -5.32
CA VAL A 110 -6.72 13.26 -6.51
C VAL A 110 -7.19 14.02 -7.76
N LYS A 111 -8.31 14.74 -7.66
CA LYS A 111 -8.84 15.55 -8.78
C LYS A 111 -7.86 16.63 -9.23
N ALA A 112 -7.16 17.27 -8.30
CA ALA A 112 -6.16 18.28 -8.62
C ALA A 112 -4.94 17.67 -9.34
N LEU A 113 -4.47 16.50 -8.92
CA LEU A 113 -3.37 15.78 -9.56
C LEU A 113 -3.75 15.36 -11.00
N GLN A 114 -4.96 14.84 -11.20
CA GLN A 114 -5.47 14.48 -12.52
C GLN A 114 -5.60 15.70 -13.43
N ALA A 115 -6.07 16.84 -12.90
CA ALA A 115 -6.13 18.10 -13.66
C ALA A 115 -4.74 18.62 -14.07
N LEU A 116 -3.69 18.25 -13.34
CA LEU A 116 -2.28 18.51 -13.68
C LEU A 116 -1.68 17.45 -14.62
N GLY A 117 -2.47 16.48 -15.06
CA GLY A 117 -2.04 15.39 -15.97
C GLY A 117 -1.22 14.30 -15.29
N LYS A 118 -1.20 14.24 -13.95
CA LYS A 118 -0.53 13.19 -13.18
C LYS A 118 -1.48 12.00 -12.96
N GLU A 119 -0.94 10.79 -13.01
CA GLU A 119 -1.66 9.59 -12.58
C GLU A 119 -1.75 9.60 -11.04
N ALA A 120 -2.97 9.61 -10.52
CA ALA A 120 -3.23 9.64 -9.09
C ALA A 120 -3.56 8.25 -8.58
N ILE A 121 -2.71 7.73 -7.68
CA ILE A 121 -2.88 6.43 -7.05
C ILE A 121 -3.33 6.62 -5.60
N VAL A 122 -4.44 6.00 -5.22
CA VAL A 122 -4.93 6.04 -3.83
C VAL A 122 -4.62 4.72 -3.14
N ILE A 123 -4.16 4.81 -1.89
CA ILE A 123 -4.07 3.67 -0.97
C ILE A 123 -4.97 3.99 0.21
N ASN A 124 -5.99 3.17 0.44
CA ASN A 124 -6.90 3.34 1.57
C ASN A 124 -7.58 1.99 1.89
N SER A 125 -8.05 1.83 3.12
CA SER A 125 -8.67 0.58 3.59
C SER A 125 -10.09 0.77 4.13
N ASN A 126 -10.67 1.94 3.94
CA ASN A 126 -11.97 2.27 4.50
C ASN A 126 -13.08 2.02 3.47
N PRO A 127 -14.00 1.06 3.70
CA PRO A 127 -15.04 0.75 2.72
C PRO A 127 -16.14 1.84 2.65
N GLU A 128 -16.18 2.79 3.58
CA GLU A 128 -17.24 3.81 3.67
C GLU A 128 -16.91 5.12 2.93
N THR A 129 -15.74 5.20 2.31
CA THR A 129 -15.21 6.46 1.76
C THR A 129 -15.42 6.63 0.26
N VAL A 130 -15.51 7.88 -0.19
CA VAL A 130 -15.55 8.22 -1.61
C VAL A 130 -14.16 8.06 -2.23
N SER A 131 -13.07 8.29 -1.48
CA SER A 131 -11.70 8.03 -1.99
C SER A 131 -11.44 6.57 -2.37
N THR A 132 -12.24 5.63 -1.87
CA THR A 132 -12.21 4.21 -2.22
C THR A 132 -13.21 3.83 -3.31
N ASP A 133 -13.86 4.81 -3.95
CA ASP A 133 -14.54 4.59 -5.21
C ASP A 133 -13.49 4.58 -6.34
N PHE A 134 -13.42 3.47 -7.08
CA PHE A 134 -12.46 3.27 -8.16
C PHE A 134 -12.61 4.28 -9.31
N SER A 135 -13.73 4.99 -9.40
CA SER A 135 -13.95 6.05 -10.40
C SER A 135 -13.25 7.37 -10.06
N ILE A 136 -12.74 7.51 -8.83
CA ILE A 136 -12.09 8.74 -8.36
C ILE A 136 -10.62 8.81 -8.76
N SER A 137 -9.89 7.69 -8.68
CA SER A 137 -8.44 7.64 -8.89
C SER A 137 -8.09 6.83 -10.13
N ASP A 138 -6.90 7.05 -10.69
CA ASP A 138 -6.42 6.25 -11.82
C ASP A 138 -6.11 4.81 -11.39
N LYS A 139 -5.71 4.63 -10.12
CA LYS A 139 -5.66 3.33 -9.44
C LYS A 139 -6.00 3.46 -7.97
N LEU A 140 -6.77 2.49 -7.49
CA LEU A 140 -7.09 2.29 -6.09
C LEU A 140 -6.49 0.98 -5.60
N TYR A 141 -5.69 1.06 -4.55
CA TYR A 141 -5.25 -0.09 -3.77
C TYR A 141 -6.02 -0.13 -2.45
N PHE A 142 -6.85 -1.16 -2.28
CA PHE A 142 -7.56 -1.41 -1.03
C PHE A 142 -6.68 -2.13 -0.03
N GLU A 143 -5.66 -1.43 0.45
CA GLU A 143 -4.61 -2.01 1.30
C GLU A 143 -4.57 -1.35 2.67
N PRO A 144 -4.13 -2.08 3.70
CA PRO A 144 -3.87 -1.48 5.00
C PRO A 144 -2.85 -0.35 4.89
N LEU A 145 -3.06 0.72 5.66
CA LEU A 145 -2.09 1.82 5.77
C LEU A 145 -0.99 1.47 6.78
N THR A 146 -0.21 0.44 6.46
CA THR A 146 1.01 0.10 7.18
C THR A 146 2.24 0.41 6.34
N PHE A 147 3.40 0.56 6.99
CA PHE A 147 4.66 0.77 6.27
C PHE A 147 4.95 -0.36 5.28
N GLU A 148 4.67 -1.60 5.66
CA GLU A 148 4.92 -2.78 4.81
C GLU A 148 4.11 -2.71 3.51
N ASP A 149 2.80 -2.51 3.62
CA ASP A 149 1.86 -2.56 2.50
C ASP A 149 2.06 -1.36 1.58
N VAL A 150 2.22 -0.16 2.15
CA VAL A 150 2.50 1.07 1.40
C VAL A 150 3.84 0.96 0.66
N MET A 151 4.90 0.45 1.31
CA MET A 151 6.19 0.26 0.64
C MET A 151 6.12 -0.78 -0.47
N ASN A 152 5.32 -1.84 -0.35
CA ASN A 152 5.13 -2.80 -1.43
C ASN A 152 4.53 -2.14 -2.69
N ILE A 153 3.57 -1.23 -2.51
CA ILE A 153 2.96 -0.47 -3.63
C ILE A 153 3.95 0.54 -4.19
N ILE A 154 4.72 1.23 -3.35
CA ILE A 154 5.77 2.16 -3.78
C ILE A 154 6.82 1.43 -4.62
N ASP A 155 7.25 0.25 -4.18
CA ASP A 155 8.23 -0.58 -4.90
C ASP A 155 7.71 -0.99 -6.28
N LEU A 156 6.41 -1.31 -6.40
CA LEU A 156 5.78 -1.65 -7.68
C LEU A 156 5.63 -0.42 -8.59
N GLU A 157 5.05 0.66 -8.07
CA GLU A 157 4.61 1.79 -8.89
C GLU A 157 5.72 2.80 -9.18
N GLN A 158 6.69 2.91 -8.28
CA GLN A 158 7.82 3.85 -8.34
C GLN A 158 7.32 5.29 -8.61
N PRO A 159 6.52 5.87 -7.70
CA PRO A 159 5.93 7.19 -7.88
C PRO A 159 6.97 8.31 -7.82
N GLU A 160 6.63 9.48 -8.36
CA GLU A 160 7.44 10.69 -8.19
C GLU A 160 7.51 11.10 -6.71
N GLY A 161 6.43 10.85 -5.95
CA GLY A 161 6.40 11.05 -4.52
C GLY A 161 5.06 10.65 -3.92
N VAL A 162 4.97 10.81 -2.60
CA VAL A 162 3.82 10.42 -1.79
C VAL A 162 3.28 11.64 -1.04
N ILE A 163 1.96 11.82 -1.07
CA ILE A 163 1.22 12.80 -0.28
C ILE A 163 0.58 12.09 0.90
N VAL A 164 0.83 12.59 2.11
CA VAL A 164 0.41 11.98 3.38
C VAL A 164 -0.47 12.92 4.22
N GLN A 165 -0.51 14.21 3.89
CA GLN A 165 -1.07 15.28 4.72
C GLN A 165 -2.61 15.28 4.73
N PHE A 166 -3.24 14.68 3.72
CA PHE A 166 -4.70 14.66 3.58
C PHE A 166 -5.35 13.42 4.19
N GLY A 167 -4.57 12.39 4.52
CA GLY A 167 -5.03 11.13 5.12
C GLY A 167 -5.10 11.12 6.65
N GLY A 168 -5.10 12.29 7.30
CA GLY A 168 -5.15 12.38 8.76
C GLY A 168 -3.99 11.69 9.47
N GLN A 169 -4.17 11.36 10.75
CA GLN A 169 -3.07 10.87 11.60
C GLN A 169 -2.50 9.53 11.11
N THR A 170 -3.34 8.68 10.52
CA THR A 170 -2.90 7.37 10.02
C THR A 170 -1.85 7.52 8.91
N ALA A 171 -2.10 8.38 7.92
CA ALA A 171 -1.13 8.67 6.86
C ALA A 171 0.08 9.46 7.38
N ILE A 172 -0.13 10.44 8.26
CA ILE A 172 0.94 11.26 8.83
C ILE A 172 1.96 10.41 9.59
N ASN A 173 1.51 9.40 10.35
CA ASN A 173 2.40 8.49 11.08
C ASN A 173 3.32 7.66 10.18
N LEU A 174 3.00 7.55 8.88
CA LEU A 174 3.85 6.87 7.90
C LEU A 174 4.89 7.80 7.26
N ALA A 175 4.78 9.12 7.43
CA ALA A 175 5.66 10.08 6.76
C ALA A 175 7.14 9.86 7.12
N GLU A 176 7.47 9.80 8.40
CA GLU A 176 8.83 9.59 8.90
C GLU A 176 9.43 8.25 8.46
N PRO A 177 8.79 7.08 8.68
CA PRO A 177 9.38 5.80 8.28
C PRO A 177 9.52 5.68 6.75
N LEU A 178 8.58 6.22 5.96
CA LEU A 178 8.69 6.26 4.50
C LEU A 178 9.85 7.16 4.06
N SER A 179 10.00 8.34 4.66
CA SER A 179 11.10 9.25 4.35
C SER A 179 12.46 8.63 4.68
N LYS A 180 12.60 7.96 5.83
CA LYS A 180 13.82 7.21 6.21
C LYS A 180 14.13 6.07 5.24
N ALA A 181 13.12 5.50 4.59
CA ALA A 181 13.29 4.49 3.54
C ALA A 181 13.63 5.07 2.15
N GLY A 182 13.81 6.39 2.04
CA GLY A 182 14.17 7.08 0.79
C GLY A 182 12.98 7.51 -0.06
N VAL A 183 11.75 7.42 0.46
CA VAL A 183 10.55 7.85 -0.25
C VAL A 183 10.45 9.38 -0.21
N LYS A 184 10.23 10.00 -1.37
CA LYS A 184 10.00 11.45 -1.47
C LYS A 184 8.60 11.81 -0.98
N ILE A 185 8.52 12.40 0.22
CA ILE A 185 7.28 12.99 0.72
C ILE A 185 7.10 14.37 0.09
N LEU A 186 5.98 14.56 -0.62
CA LEU A 186 5.65 15.83 -1.27
C LEU A 186 4.99 16.78 -0.26
N GLY A 187 5.22 18.08 -0.40
CA GLY A 187 4.66 19.09 0.50
C GLY A 187 5.54 19.34 1.73
N THR A 188 4.92 19.56 2.90
CA THR A 188 5.65 19.78 4.17
C THR A 188 6.54 18.58 4.46
N GLN A 189 7.83 18.85 4.65
CA GLN A 189 8.82 17.82 4.95
C GLN A 189 8.67 17.36 6.40
N VAL A 190 9.05 16.11 6.65
CA VAL A 190 9.26 15.62 8.02
C VAL A 190 10.52 16.34 8.50
N GLU A 191 10.38 17.27 9.45
CA GLU A 191 11.51 17.97 10.05
C GLU A 191 12.41 16.96 10.81
N ASP A 192 13.72 17.19 10.79
CA ASP A 192 14.72 16.43 11.56
C ASP A 192 14.54 16.64 13.08
#